data_AF-A0A9D2R767-F1
#
_entry.id   AF-A0A9D2R767-F1
#
_cell.length_a   1.000
_cell.length_b   1.000
_cell.length_c   1.000
_cell.angle_alpha   90.00
_cell.angle_beta   90.00
_cell.angle_gamma   90.00
#
_symmetry.space_group_name_H-M   'P 1'
#
loop_
_entity.id
_entity.type
_entity.pdbx_description
1 polymer ?
#
loop_
_entity_poly.entity_id
_entity_poly.type
_entity_poly.pdbx_seq_one_letter_code
_entity_poly.pdbx_strand_id
1 'polypeptide(L)'
;MAPTIGRVALDNGFHGSIPGDWVAPPPQNIQEDLIFTRAEYDKVYSDSYYLVTGHTPTFEIGAEYDGKIYRKNRHIAIDCGCVYGGTLGVYCFDTGECIYSSKNEKE
;
A
#
# COMPACT_ATOMS: atom_id res chain seq x y z
N MET A 1 20.29 2.66 12.08
CA MET A 1 20.40 1.57 11.09
C MET A 1 19.12 1.62 10.25
N ALA A 2 19.22 1.82 8.95
CA ALA A 2 18.05 1.77 8.07
C ALA A 2 17.50 0.33 8.11
N PRO A 3 16.19 0.12 8.33
CA PRO A 3 15.64 -1.23 8.35
C PRO A 3 15.90 -1.86 6.98
N THR A 4 16.67 -2.94 6.95
CA THR A 4 16.83 -3.76 5.75
C THR A 4 15.44 -4.26 5.39
N ILE A 5 14.86 -3.72 4.32
CA ILE A 5 13.53 -4.12 3.88
C ILE A 5 13.62 -5.57 3.41
N GLY A 6 13.23 -6.47 4.31
CA GLY A 6 12.95 -7.84 3.97
C GLY A 6 11.78 -7.83 2.99
N ARG A 7 12.05 -8.26 1.76
CA ARG A 7 11.08 -8.65 0.71
C ARG A 7 9.80 -7.79 0.63
N VAL A 8 9.78 -6.75 -0.19
CA VAL A 8 8.53 -6.06 -0.52
C VAL A 8 7.60 -6.98 -1.30
N ALA A 9 6.39 -7.24 -0.78
CA ALA A 9 5.29 -7.74 -1.58
C ALA A 9 4.63 -6.52 -2.24
N LEU A 10 4.90 -6.31 -3.52
CA LEU A 10 4.25 -5.28 -4.32
C LEU A 10 2.93 -5.86 -4.83
N ASP A 11 1.84 -5.21 -4.48
CA ASP A 11 0.54 -5.38 -5.14
C ASP A 11 0.54 -4.74 -6.54
N ASN A 12 1.62 -4.04 -6.96
CA ASN A 12 1.63 -3.21 -8.18
C ASN A 12 1.78 -3.99 -9.51
N GLY A 13 0.89 -4.94 -9.71
CA GLY A 13 0.51 -5.54 -10.99
C GLY A 13 -0.87 -6.20 -10.94
N PHE A 14 -1.47 -6.32 -9.76
CA PHE A 14 -2.75 -6.93 -9.50
C PHE A 14 -3.56 -5.99 -8.60
N HIS A 15 -4.88 -6.03 -8.68
CA HIS A 15 -5.70 -4.97 -8.11
C HIS A 15 -6.09 -5.27 -6.65
N GLY A 16 -5.41 -6.18 -5.95
CA GLY A 16 -5.94 -6.73 -4.69
C GLY A 16 -4.93 -7.29 -3.70
N SER A 17 -5.33 -7.21 -2.45
CA SER A 17 -4.51 -7.58 -1.31
C SER A 17 -4.33 -9.08 -1.15
N ILE A 18 -3.33 -9.44 -0.35
CA ILE A 18 -3.07 -10.79 0.13
C ILE A 18 -4.18 -11.23 1.10
N PRO A 19 -4.92 -12.33 0.81
CA PRO A 19 -5.89 -12.87 1.78
C PRO A 19 -5.24 -13.29 3.11
N GLY A 20 -6.04 -13.41 4.17
CA GLY A 20 -5.56 -13.54 5.56
C GLY A 20 -4.51 -14.63 5.86
N ASP A 21 -4.45 -15.71 5.08
CA ASP A 21 -3.72 -16.93 5.45
C ASP A 21 -2.53 -17.28 4.52
N TRP A 22 -2.10 -16.36 3.64
CA TRP A 22 -1.06 -16.67 2.66
C TRP A 22 0.37 -16.58 3.21
N VAL A 23 1.16 -17.62 2.94
CA VAL A 23 2.61 -17.68 3.14
C VAL A 23 3.27 -17.86 1.77
N ALA A 24 4.19 -16.97 1.41
CA ALA A 24 4.90 -16.91 0.11
C ALA A 24 5.52 -18.27 -0.33
N PRO A 25 5.70 -18.52 -1.65
CA PRO A 25 5.75 -17.56 -2.76
C PRO A 25 4.44 -17.43 -3.55
N PRO A 26 4.27 -16.34 -4.34
CA PRO A 26 3.03 -16.08 -5.08
C PRO A 26 2.71 -17.24 -6.02
N PRO A 27 1.44 -17.69 -6.10
CA PRO A 27 1.05 -18.74 -7.02
C PRO A 27 1.30 -18.27 -8.47
N GLN A 28 1.80 -19.18 -9.31
CA GLN A 28 2.01 -18.88 -10.74
C GLN A 28 0.70 -18.67 -11.52
N ASN A 29 -0.45 -18.95 -10.90
CA ASN A 29 -1.79 -18.69 -11.41
C ASN A 29 -2.50 -17.68 -10.50
N ILE A 30 -2.73 -16.49 -11.02
CA ILE A 30 -3.26 -15.38 -10.24
C ILE A 30 -4.79 -15.43 -10.30
N GLN A 31 -5.41 -15.72 -9.16
CA GLN A 31 -6.87 -15.83 -9.02
C GLN A 31 -7.48 -14.44 -8.75
N GLU A 32 -8.75 -14.27 -9.14
CA GLU A 32 -9.53 -13.03 -8.97
C GLU A 32 -9.54 -12.52 -7.52
N ASP A 33 -9.42 -13.41 -6.54
CA ASP A 33 -9.35 -13.05 -5.13
C ASP A 33 -8.14 -12.17 -4.79
N LEU A 34 -7.01 -12.33 -5.49
CA LEU A 34 -5.84 -11.44 -5.36
C LEU A 34 -6.06 -10.09 -6.04
N ILE A 35 -7.17 -9.87 -6.75
CA ILE A 35 -7.47 -8.64 -7.48
C ILE A 35 -8.54 -7.82 -6.75
N PHE A 36 -9.37 -8.41 -5.90
CA PHE A 36 -10.49 -7.69 -5.28
C PHE A 36 -10.49 -7.68 -3.76
N THR A 37 -9.66 -8.52 -3.13
CA THR A 37 -9.56 -8.53 -1.68
C THR A 37 -8.91 -7.22 -1.20
N ARG A 38 -9.37 -6.70 -0.06
CA ARG A 38 -8.74 -5.57 0.64
C ARG A 38 -7.92 -6.07 1.83
N ALA A 39 -6.81 -5.40 2.09
CA ALA A 39 -5.93 -5.78 3.20
C ALA A 39 -6.59 -5.46 4.54
N GLU A 40 -6.40 -6.33 5.53
CA GLU A 40 -6.78 -6.08 6.91
C GLU A 40 -5.65 -5.28 7.58
N TYR A 41 -5.76 -3.95 7.56
CA TYR A 41 -4.70 -3.05 8.01
C TYR A 41 -4.37 -3.13 9.52
N ASP A 42 -5.25 -3.73 10.33
CA ASP A 42 -4.98 -4.01 11.74
C ASP A 42 -4.17 -5.30 11.97
N LYS A 43 -4.06 -6.18 10.96
CA LYS A 43 -3.33 -7.45 11.04
C LYS A 43 -1.90 -7.29 10.53
N VAL A 44 -0.93 -7.83 11.26
CA VAL A 44 0.45 -8.01 10.75
C VAL A 44 0.52 -9.34 10.02
N TYR A 45 0.71 -9.31 8.69
CA TYR A 45 0.77 -10.52 7.86
C TYR A 45 2.11 -11.25 7.98
N SER A 46 3.19 -10.55 8.30
CA SER A 46 4.51 -11.16 8.49
C SER A 46 5.45 -10.26 9.28
N ASP A 47 6.31 -10.87 10.10
CA ASP A 47 7.46 -10.21 10.75
C ASP A 47 8.72 -10.20 9.87
N SER A 48 8.65 -10.74 8.64
CA SER A 48 9.77 -10.70 7.68
C SER A 48 9.67 -9.62 6.61
N TYR A 49 8.49 -9.05 6.33
CA TYR A 49 8.32 -8.04 5.27
C TYR A 49 7.33 -6.92 5.55
N TYR A 50 7.43 -5.86 4.76
CA TYR A 50 6.38 -4.85 4.63
C TYR A 50 5.43 -5.22 3.49
N LEU A 51 4.12 -5.12 3.74
CA LEU A 51 3.09 -5.24 2.71
C LEU A 51 2.84 -3.86 2.09
N VAL A 52 3.00 -3.74 0.77
CA VAL A 52 2.78 -2.49 0.04
C VAL A 52 1.55 -2.66 -0.84
N THR A 53 0.51 -1.87 -0.58
CA THR A 53 -0.80 -2.00 -1.21
C THR A 53 -1.23 -0.75 -1.94
N GLY A 54 -1.97 -0.95 -3.03
CA GLY A 54 -2.78 0.07 -3.69
C GLY A 54 -4.26 -0.29 -3.58
N HIS A 55 -5.05 0.09 -4.58
CA HIS A 55 -6.47 -0.28 -4.78
C HIS A 55 -7.47 0.26 -3.75
N THR A 56 -7.17 0.17 -2.45
CA THR A 56 -7.95 0.79 -1.38
C THR A 56 -7.42 2.20 -1.15
N PRO A 57 -8.17 3.25 -1.52
CA PRO A 57 -7.75 4.62 -1.24
C PRO A 57 -7.54 4.81 0.25
N THR A 58 -6.49 5.52 0.64
CA THR A 58 -6.10 5.65 2.05
C THR A 58 -7.16 6.34 2.91
N PHE A 59 -8.02 7.18 2.33
CA PHE A 59 -9.17 7.76 3.03
C PHE A 59 -10.22 6.71 3.46
N GLU A 60 -10.29 5.55 2.79
CA GLU A 60 -11.16 4.42 3.21
C GLU A 60 -10.58 3.68 4.42
N ILE A 61 -9.26 3.76 4.62
CA ILE A 61 -8.56 3.19 5.79
C ILE A 61 -8.80 4.07 7.02
N GLY A 62 -8.79 5.40 6.82
CA GLY A 62 -9.10 6.38 7.85
C GLY A 62 -9.03 7.80 7.30
N ALA A 63 -9.94 8.67 7.75
CA ALA A 63 -10.06 10.04 7.25
C ALA A 63 -8.78 10.87 7.47
N GLU A 64 -7.97 10.54 8.48
CA GLU A 64 -6.68 11.19 8.75
C GLU A 64 -5.62 10.94 7.66
N TYR A 65 -5.82 9.90 6.86
CA TYR A 65 -4.95 9.50 5.75
C TYR A 65 -5.47 9.97 4.38
N ASP A 66 -6.48 10.83 4.34
CA ASP A 66 -6.93 11.43 3.08
C ASP A 66 -5.79 12.17 2.38
N GLY A 67 -5.50 11.76 1.14
CA GLY A 67 -4.36 12.24 0.36
C GLY A 67 -2.98 11.89 0.94
N LYS A 68 -2.86 10.91 1.84
CA LYS A 68 -1.58 10.57 2.51
C LYS A 68 -1.31 9.07 2.54
N ILE A 69 -0.05 8.72 2.28
CA ILE A 69 0.47 7.35 2.46
C ILE A 69 0.20 6.87 3.89
N TYR A 70 -0.45 5.72 4.01
CA TYR A 70 -0.67 5.04 5.29
C TYR A 70 0.56 4.19 5.65
N ARG A 71 0.99 4.26 6.92
CA ARG A 71 2.08 3.43 7.45
C ARG A 71 1.79 2.98 8.88
N LYS A 72 1.45 1.72 9.07
CA LYS A 72 1.25 1.10 10.39
C LYS A 72 1.24 -0.42 10.23
N ASN A 73 1.53 -1.17 11.30
CA ASN A 73 1.40 -2.63 11.29
C ASN A 73 2.15 -3.35 10.15
N ARG A 74 3.27 -2.75 9.70
CA ARG A 74 4.06 -3.21 8.54
C ARG A 74 3.33 -3.15 7.19
N HIS A 75 2.29 -2.35 7.11
CA HIS A 75 1.65 -1.94 5.87
C HIS A 75 2.17 -0.59 5.42
N ILE A 76 2.30 -0.42 4.11
CA ILE A 76 2.56 0.85 3.44
C ILE A 76 1.53 0.95 2.30
N ALA A 77 0.41 1.65 2.54
CA ALA A 77 -0.59 1.85 1.49
C ALA A 77 -0.32 3.16 0.75
N ILE A 78 -0.12 3.07 -0.58
CA ILE A 78 0.35 4.19 -1.41
C ILE A 78 -0.76 4.80 -2.28
N ASP A 79 -1.95 4.20 -2.33
CA ASP A 79 -3.10 4.76 -3.04
C ASP A 79 -3.69 5.93 -2.27
N CYS A 80 -3.12 7.11 -2.50
CA CYS A 80 -3.55 8.35 -1.88
C CYS A 80 -4.81 8.96 -2.53
N GLY A 81 -5.55 8.20 -3.34
CA GLY A 81 -6.81 8.64 -3.93
C GLY A 81 -6.68 9.74 -4.98
N CYS A 82 -5.60 9.73 -5.78
CA CYS A 82 -5.32 10.79 -6.76
C CYS A 82 -6.49 11.08 -7.72
N VAL A 83 -7.22 10.05 -8.17
CA VAL A 83 -8.40 10.20 -9.04
C VAL A 83 -9.59 10.81 -8.32
N TYR A 84 -9.64 10.71 -6.98
CA TYR A 84 -10.68 11.28 -6.13
C TYR A 84 -10.34 12.70 -5.63
N GLY A 85 -9.28 13.33 -6.16
CA GLY A 85 -8.82 14.67 -5.75
C GLY A 85 -7.79 14.67 -4.62
N GLY A 86 -7.35 13.48 -4.18
CA GLY A 86 -6.17 13.33 -3.34
C GLY A 86 -4.87 13.58 -4.11
N THR A 87 -3.73 13.35 -3.47
CA THR A 87 -2.40 13.54 -4.11
C THR A 87 -1.89 12.24 -4.73
N LEU A 88 -0.98 12.32 -5.69
CA LEU A 88 -0.11 11.19 -6.02
C LEU A 88 1.02 11.10 -4.98
N GLY A 89 1.09 10.00 -4.24
CA GLY A 89 2.11 9.75 -3.21
C GLY A 89 3.21 8.81 -3.69
N VAL A 90 4.45 9.08 -3.28
CA VAL A 90 5.62 8.23 -3.50
C VAL A 90 6.29 7.97 -2.15
N TYR A 91 6.61 6.71 -1.88
CA TYR A 91 7.34 6.30 -0.68
C TYR A 91 8.78 5.89 -1.04
N CYS A 92 9.77 6.53 -0.43
CA CYS A 92 11.16 6.12 -0.56
C CYS A 92 11.49 5.07 0.51
N PHE A 93 11.85 3.87 0.06
CA PHE A 93 12.16 2.75 0.95
C PHE A 93 13.49 2.93 1.71
N ASP A 94 14.47 3.59 1.09
CA ASP A 94 15.79 3.80 1.69
C ASP A 94 15.75 4.87 2.80
N THR A 95 14.97 5.94 2.59
CA THR A 95 14.90 7.08 3.53
C THR A 95 13.68 7.01 4.45
N GLY A 96 12.64 6.27 4.07
CA GLY A 96 11.34 6.26 4.73
C GLY A 96 10.52 7.53 4.48
N GLU A 97 10.92 8.38 3.54
CA GLU A 97 10.24 9.63 3.22
C GLU A 97 9.01 9.42 2.33
N CYS A 98 7.99 10.25 2.54
CA CYS A 98 6.80 10.33 1.72
C CYS A 98 6.84 11.65 0.92
N ILE A 99 6.74 11.55 -0.40
CA ILE A 99 6.71 12.68 -1.33
C ILE A 99 5.33 12.71 -1.98
N TYR A 100 4.74 13.89 -2.11
CA TYR A 100 3.40 14.07 -2.65
C TYR A 100 3.41 15.06 -3.80
N SER A 101 2.57 14.83 -4.82
CA SER A 101 2.36 15.80 -5.89
C SER A 101 1.77 17.10 -5.33
N SER A 102 2.27 18.24 -5.79
CA SER A 102 1.60 19.54 -5.59
C SER A 102 0.23 19.55 -6.28
N LYS A 103 -0.76 20.21 -5.69
CA LYS A 103 -1.99 20.53 -6.40
C LYS A 103 -1.63 21.48 -7.54
N ASN A 104 -1.98 21.14 -8.77
CA ASN A 104 -2.04 22.15 -9.82
C ASN A 104 -3.21 23.07 -9.48
N GLU A 105 -2.91 24.27 -8.97
CA GLU A 105 -3.88 25.36 -8.99
C GLU A 105 -4.20 25.60 -10.47
N LYS A 106 -5.41 25.23 -10.89
CA LYS A 106 -5.92 25.69 -12.17
C LYS A 106 -6.14 27.20 -12.01
N GLU A 107 -5.37 28.01 -12.73
CA GLU A 107 -5.78 29.38 -13.09
C GLU A 107 -7.16 29.37 -13.76
#